data_AF-A0A9P3IGW7-F1
#
_entry.id   AF-A0A9P3IGW7-F1
#
_cell.length_a   1.000
_cell.length_b   1.000
_cell.length_c   1.000
_cell.angle_alpha   90.00
_cell.angle_beta   90.00
_cell.angle_gamma   90.00
#
_symmetry.space_group_name_H-M   'P 1'
#
loop_
_entity.id
_entity.type
_entity.pdbx_description
1 polymer ?
#
loop_
_entity_poly.entity_id
_entity_poly.type
_entity_poly.pdbx_seq_one_letter_code
_entity_poly.pdbx_strand_id
1 'polypeptide(L)'
;MHTNEATDINKLCASVPDDLAKLIREYPEIFPDDLPSGLPPERPQDHKIELELGAQPTVRTPWRLTQPELQELRNQLDYLLAKGFIRPSTSP
;
A
#
# COMPACT_ATOMS: atom_id res chain seq x y z
N MET A 1 17.72 -2.67 0.24
CA MET A 1 17.37 -1.88 -0.96
C MET A 1 16.28 -2.63 -1.69
N HIS A 2 15.02 -2.41 -1.33
CA HIS A 2 13.90 -2.97 -2.09
C HIS A 2 13.67 -2.04 -3.28
N THR A 3 14.32 -2.36 -4.39
CA THR A 3 13.98 -1.77 -5.68
C THR A 3 12.63 -2.35 -6.07
N ASN A 4 11.55 -1.58 -5.89
CA ASN A 4 10.34 -1.83 -6.65
C ASN A 4 10.74 -1.67 -8.12
N GLU A 5 10.81 -2.77 -8.86
CA GLU A 5 10.98 -2.70 -10.30
C GLU A 5 9.81 -1.88 -10.86
N ALA A 6 10.13 -0.74 -11.45
CA ALA A 6 9.17 0.14 -12.10
C ALA A 6 8.35 -0.67 -13.12
N THR A 7 7.02 -0.56 -13.06
CA THR A 7 6.16 -1.17 -14.07
C THR A 7 6.06 -0.18 -15.21
N ASP A 8 7.09 -0.14 -16.04
CA ASP A 8 7.09 0.69 -17.25
C ASP A 8 5.97 0.23 -18.18
N ILE A 9 4.95 1.07 -18.35
CA ILE A 9 3.81 0.84 -19.24
C ILE A 9 4.30 0.47 -20.65
N ASN A 10 5.43 1.02 -21.11
CA ASN A 10 6.01 0.69 -22.40
C ASN A 10 6.55 -0.74 -22.44
N LYS A 11 7.20 -1.19 -21.37
CA LYS A 11 7.67 -2.57 -21.21
C LYS A 11 6.49 -3.54 -21.16
N LEU A 12 5.43 -3.18 -20.44
CA LEU A 12 4.20 -3.97 -20.34
C LEU A 12 3.53 -4.12 -21.72
N CYS A 13 3.35 -3.00 -22.43
CA CYS A 13 2.78 -2.99 -23.79
C CYS A 13 3.61 -3.80 -24.79
N ALA A 14 4.93 -3.90 -24.63
CA ALA A 14 5.80 -4.68 -25.51
C ALA A 14 5.69 -6.21 -25.30
N SER A 15 5.13 -6.65 -24.16
CA SER A 15 5.01 -8.06 -23.80
C SER A 15 3.61 -8.67 -24.00
N VAL A 16 2.63 -7.87 -24.43
CA VAL A 16 1.22 -8.28 -24.54
C VAL A 16 0.72 -8.16 -25.98
N PRO A 17 -0.33 -8.93 -26.36
CA PRO A 17 -1.02 -8.77 -27.65
C PRO A 17 -1.48 -7.33 -27.91
N ASP A 18 -1.51 -6.92 -29.18
CA ASP A 18 -1.78 -5.53 -29.59
C ASP A 18 -3.09 -4.97 -29.03
N ASP A 19 -4.14 -5.79 -28.92
CA ASP A 19 -5.42 -5.33 -28.39
C ASP A 19 -5.37 -5.02 -26.89
N LEU A 20 -4.54 -5.74 -26.13
CA LEU A 20 -4.29 -5.44 -24.72
C LEU A 20 -3.36 -4.24 -24.57
N ALA A 21 -2.36 -4.08 -25.45
CA ALA A 21 -1.49 -2.91 -25.44
C ALA A 21 -2.27 -1.61 -25.71
N LYS A 22 -3.29 -1.65 -26.59
CA LYS A 22 -4.21 -0.51 -26.82
C LYS A 22 -4.97 -0.16 -25.55
N LEU A 23 -5.54 -1.16 -24.87
CA LEU A 23 -6.32 -0.95 -23.63
C LEU A 23 -5.46 -0.36 -22.51
N ILE A 24 -4.23 -0.85 -22.33
CA ILE A 24 -3.31 -0.34 -21.31
C ILE A 24 -2.95 1.12 -21.58
N ARG A 25 -2.77 1.50 -22.86
CA ARG A 25 -2.51 2.90 -23.25
C ARG A 25 -3.73 3.80 -23.12
N GLU A 26 -4.93 3.24 -23.17
CA GLU A 26 -6.19 3.97 -22.98
C GLU A 26 -6.41 4.32 -21.50
N TYR A 27 -5.98 3.45 -20.58
CA TYR A 27 -6.13 3.61 -19.13
C TYR A 27 -4.79 3.60 -18.37
N PRO A 28 -3.85 4.51 -18.67
CA PRO A 28 -2.54 4.53 -18.01
C PRO A 28 -2.64 4.79 -16.51
N GLU A 29 -3.68 5.48 -16.05
CA GLU A 29 -3.92 5.81 -14.64
C GLU A 29 -4.28 4.59 -13.77
N ILE A 30 -4.69 3.47 -14.37
CA ILE A 30 -4.99 2.22 -13.67
C ILE A 30 -3.70 1.46 -13.34
N PHE A 31 -2.60 1.75 -14.04
CA PHE A 31 -1.30 1.10 -13.89
C PHE A 31 -0.20 2.09 -13.46
N PRO A 32 -0.38 2.83 -12.36
CA PRO A 32 0.66 3.71 -11.87
C PRO A 32 1.82 2.89 -11.28
N ASP A 33 3.04 3.45 -11.34
CA ASP A 33 4.23 2.82 -10.74
C ASP A 33 4.12 2.66 -9.21
N ASP A 34 3.34 3.54 -8.58
CA ASP A 34 3.11 3.54 -7.15
C ASP A 34 1.66 3.88 -6.83
N LEU A 35 1.16 3.45 -5.67
CA LEU A 35 -0.21 3.68 -5.27
C LEU A 35 -0.49 5.19 -5.11
N PRO A 36 -1.68 5.65 -5.54
CA PRO A 36 -2.09 7.03 -5.34
C PRO A 36 -2.13 7.33 -3.84
N SER A 37 -1.68 8.52 -3.46
CA SER A 37 -1.75 8.99 -2.09
C SER A 37 -3.21 9.21 -1.66
N GLY A 38 -3.51 8.93 -0.41
CA GLY A 38 -4.81 9.17 0.20
C GLY A 38 -5.69 7.92 0.26
N LEU A 39 -6.86 8.10 0.87
CA LEU A 39 -7.88 7.05 0.89
C LEU A 39 -8.58 6.96 -0.47
N PRO A 40 -9.03 5.76 -0.87
CA PRO A 40 -9.89 5.63 -2.04
C PRO A 40 -11.18 6.45 -1.83
N PRO A 41 -11.87 6.81 -2.94
CA PRO A 41 -13.18 7.45 -2.85
C PRO A 41 -14.13 6.68 -1.93
N GLU A 42 -14.96 7.41 -1.19
CA GLU A 42 -15.95 6.83 -0.29
C GLU A 42 -16.86 5.87 -1.08
N ARG A 43 -17.05 4.66 -0.53
CA ARG A 43 -17.90 3.64 -1.13
C ARG A 43 -19.05 3.32 -0.17
N PRO A 44 -20.18 2.78 -0.66
CA PRO A 44 -21.32 2.43 0.20
C PRO A 44 -20.99 1.42 1.30
N GLN A 45 -19.92 0.65 1.13
CA GLN A 45 -19.46 -0.33 2.09
C GLN A 45 -18.01 -0.05 2.45
N ASP A 46 -17.79 0.30 3.72
CA ASP A 46 -16.46 0.35 4.31
C ASP A 46 -16.04 -1.04 4.82
N HIS A 47 -14.72 -1.24 4.90
CA HIS A 47 -14.18 -2.45 5.51
C HIS A 47 -14.43 -2.44 7.01
N LYS A 48 -15.23 -3.40 7.49
CA LYS A 48 -15.50 -3.63 8.91
C LYS A 48 -14.85 -4.93 9.37
N ILE A 49 -14.16 -4.87 10.50
CA ILE A 49 -13.64 -6.05 11.18
C ILE A 49 -14.70 -6.50 12.20
N GLU A 50 -15.34 -7.63 11.94
CA GLU A 50 -16.26 -8.25 12.89
C GLU A 50 -15.47 -8.96 13.99
N LEU A 51 -15.83 -8.70 15.25
CA LEU A 51 -15.20 -9.32 16.41
C LEU A 51 -16.08 -10.45 16.93
N GLU A 52 -15.46 -11.56 17.31
CA GLU A 52 -16.14 -12.61 18.06
C GLU A 52 -16.62 -12.09 19.42
N LEU A 53 -17.73 -12.64 19.91
CA LEU A 53 -18.30 -12.22 21.18
C LEU A 53 -17.32 -12.50 22.33
N GLY A 54 -16.92 -11.45 23.03
CA GLY A 54 -15.96 -11.54 24.15
C GLY A 54 -14.49 -11.38 23.74
N ALA A 55 -14.18 -11.17 22.46
CA ALA A 55 -12.83 -10.88 22.01
C ALA A 55 -12.31 -9.57 22.65
N GLN A 56 -11.09 -9.62 23.20
CA GLN A 56 -10.42 -8.49 23.82
C GLN A 56 -9.23 -8.05 22.96
N PRO A 57 -8.93 -6.74 22.88
CA PRO A 57 -7.70 -6.25 22.25
C PRO A 57 -6.46 -6.91 22.86
N THR A 58 -5.52 -7.31 22.02
CA THR A 58 -4.26 -7.88 22.48
C THR A 58 -3.16 -6.83 22.41
N VAL A 59 -2.61 -6.44 23.56
CA VAL A 59 -1.47 -5.52 23.63
C VAL A 59 -0.17 -6.33 23.69
N ARG A 60 0.73 -6.09 22.73
CA ARG A 60 2.07 -6.70 22.71
C ARG A 60 3.13 -5.62 22.59
N THR A 61 4.25 -5.83 23.28
CA THR A 61 5.42 -4.98 23.12
C THR A 61 6.00 -5.13 21.72
N PRO A 62 6.51 -4.05 21.08
CA PRO A 62 7.20 -4.15 19.81
C PRO A 62 8.39 -5.12 19.88
N TRP A 63 8.64 -5.82 18.77
CA TRP A 63 9.81 -6.68 18.64
C TRP A 63 11.11 -5.85 18.70
N ARG A 64 12.18 -6.49 19.19
CA ARG A 64 13.51 -5.88 19.17
C ARG A 64 14.04 -5.90 17.75
N LEU A 65 14.39 -4.73 17.23
CA LEU A 65 14.97 -4.56 15.91
C LEU A 65 16.42 -4.08 16.05
N THR A 66 17.26 -4.54 15.14
CA THR A 66 18.64 -4.04 14.99
C THR A 66 18.63 -2.61 14.45
N GLN A 67 19.77 -1.92 14.53
CA GLN A 67 19.90 -0.55 14.03
C GLN A 67 19.51 -0.36 12.55
N PRO A 68 19.94 -1.22 11.59
CA PRO A 68 19.51 -1.08 10.19
C PRO A 68 18.01 -1.32 10.00
N GLU A 69 17.42 -2.28 10.73
CA GLU A 69 15.98 -2.56 10.67
C GLU A 69 15.16 -1.40 11.24
N LEU A 70 15.63 -0.76 12.32
CA LEU A 70 14.99 0.44 12.86
C LEU A 70 15.01 1.61 11.86
N GLN A 71 16.09 1.77 11.10
CA GLN A 71 16.17 2.80 10.07
C GLN A 71 15.19 2.53 8.93
N GLU A 72 15.10 1.27 8.48
CA GLU A 72 14.16 0.88 7.43
C GLU A 72 12.70 1.04 7.90
N LEU A 73 12.39 0.63 9.14
CA LEU A 73 11.07 0.82 9.72
C LEU A 73 10.65 2.29 9.73
N ARG A 74 11.56 3.20 10.09
CA ARG A 74 11.30 4.65 10.05
C ARG A 74 11.02 5.13 8.63
N ASN A 75 11.85 4.74 7.67
CA ASN A 75 11.66 5.11 6.27
C ASN A 75 10.27 4.66 5.75
N GLN A 76 9.85 3.45 6.10
CA GLN A 76 8.54 2.92 5.72
C GLN A 76 7.39 3.67 6.41
N LEU A 77 7.51 3.96 7.70
CA LEU A 77 6.51 4.74 8.44
C LEU A 77 6.36 6.15 7.84
N ASP A 78 7.46 6.83 7.55
CA ASP A 78 7.45 8.17 6.96
C ASP A 78 6.79 8.15 5.57
N TYR A 79 7.10 7.15 4.74
CA TYR A 79 6.45 6.96 3.45
C TYR A 79 4.93 6.72 3.59
N LEU A 80 4.51 5.82 4.48
CA LEU A 80 3.09 5.49 4.68
C LEU A 80 2.30 6.66 5.28
N LEU A 81 2.91 7.44 6.17
CA LEU A 81 2.33 8.66 6.73
C LEU A 81 2.18 9.74 5.65
N ALA A 82 3.22 9.95 4.84
CA ALA A 82 3.18 10.91 3.73
C ALA A 82 2.12 10.54 2.68
N LYS A 83 1.93 9.23 2.43
CA LYS A 83 0.85 8.71 1.57
C LYS A 83 -0.54 8.81 2.20
N GLY A 84 -0.65 9.05 3.50
CA GLY A 84 -1.94 9.10 4.22
C GLY A 84 -2.62 7.74 4.41
N PHE A 85 -1.88 6.64 4.25
CA PHE A 85 -2.40 5.28 4.44
C PHE A 85 -2.50 4.90 5.92
N ILE A 86 -1.67 5.52 6.76
CA ILE A 86 -1.71 5.34 8.22
C ILE A 86 -1.81 6.70 8.91
N ARG A 87 -2.25 6.67 10.17
CA ARG A 87 -2.27 7.83 11.06
C ARG A 87 -1.93 7.42 12.49
N PRO A 88 -1.39 8.33 13.31
CA PRO A 88 -1.26 8.09 14.75
C PRO A 88 -2.61 7.71 15.37
N SER A 89 -2.60 6.75 16.28
CA SER A 89 -3.80 6.28 16.99
C SER A 89 -3.49 5.93 18.43
N THR A 90 -4.54 5.87 19.26
CA THR A 90 -4.48 5.43 20.65
C THR A 90 -5.40 4.23 20.78
N SER A 91 -4.91 3.04 20.38
CA SER A 91 -5.62 1.77 20.55
C SER A 91 -5.54 1.30 22.01
N PRO A 92 -6.62 0.72 22.57
CA PRO A 92 -6.59 0.00 23.85
C PRO A 92 -5.82 -1.32 23.77
#